data_AF-A0A6P9E825-F1
#
_entry.id   AF-A0A6P9E825-F1
#
_cell.length_a   1.000
_cell.length_b   1.000
_cell.length_c   1.000
_cell.angle_alpha   90.00
_cell.angle_beta   90.00
_cell.angle_gamma   90.00
#
_symmetry.space_group_name_H-M   'P 1'
#
loop_
_entity.id
_entity.type
_entity.pdbx_description
1 polymer ?
#
loop_
_entity_poly.entity_id
_entity_poly.type
_entity_poly.pdbx_seq_one_letter_code
_entity_poly.pdbx_strand_id
1 'polypeptide(L)'
;MEIGFPTPDKFTIFFFACFSLCFHFILAVGFKHQEVIALPTRPNKYKNLQMRAGAPFKIAIFSDLHFGENAWTDWGPRQDVNSVKVMNTVLDDENPDFVIYLGDVITANNILIANASLYWDQAISPTKSRCIPWASVFGNHDDALFEWPMEWFSAPGIPRLICPEANSTHSGAEACSFRGTHRLELMKHEIDHNALSFSKNGPKELWPSVSNYVLQVSSSDGPKSPVVYLYFLDSGGGSYPEVISSAQADWFQHKSEEINPDSRVPELIFWHIPSQAYKKVAPWFGIHQPCVGLINKEGVAAQEAELGIMKLLTKRPSVKAIFVGHNHGLDWCCPSEKLWLCFARHTGYGGYGDWARGARILEITQKPFSVKSWIRMEDNVVHSRVVLSP
;
A
#
# COMPACT_ATOMS: atom_id res chain seq x y z
N MET A 1 -17.66 -5.66 79.32
CA MET A 1 -16.50 -5.74 80.22
C MET A 1 -15.49 -4.74 79.69
N GLU A 2 -15.14 -3.81 80.56
CA GLU A 2 -14.51 -2.51 80.35
C GLU A 2 -12.98 -2.59 80.15
N ILE A 3 -12.46 -1.61 79.38
CA ILE A 3 -11.20 -0.82 79.58
C ILE A 3 -9.86 -1.61 79.46
N GLY A 4 -8.78 -1.14 78.83
CA GLY A 4 -8.44 0.17 78.27
C GLY A 4 -7.02 0.19 77.66
N PHE A 5 -6.68 1.33 77.07
CA PHE A 5 -5.36 1.69 76.54
C PHE A 5 -4.32 1.92 77.65
N PRO A 6 -3.03 1.86 77.30
CA PRO A 6 -2.10 2.87 77.81
C PRO A 6 -1.25 3.53 76.72
N THR A 7 -1.02 4.83 76.90
CA THR A 7 0.11 5.61 76.36
C THR A 7 0.84 6.26 77.57
N PRO A 8 1.91 7.05 77.42
CA PRO A 8 3.33 6.62 77.31
C PRO A 8 4.24 7.29 78.38
N ASP A 9 5.45 6.79 78.62
CA ASP A 9 6.57 7.52 79.29
C ASP A 9 7.91 6.91 78.83
N LYS A 10 8.84 7.61 78.15
CA LYS A 10 9.77 8.73 78.50
C LYS A 10 10.98 8.31 79.35
N PHE A 11 12.13 8.92 79.04
CA PHE A 11 13.54 8.70 79.44
C PHE A 11 14.33 7.73 78.50
N THR A 12 15.47 8.05 77.88
CA THR A 12 16.30 9.27 77.82
C THR A 12 17.23 9.23 76.59
N ILE A 13 17.35 10.40 75.98
CA ILE A 13 18.34 10.87 75.00
C ILE A 13 19.78 10.67 75.50
N PHE A 14 20.71 10.08 74.72
CA PHE A 14 22.03 10.65 74.37
C PHE A 14 23.01 9.66 73.68
N PHE A 15 23.67 10.13 72.60
CA PHE A 15 25.00 9.75 72.05
C PHE A 15 25.16 8.35 71.41
N PHE A 16 25.79 8.06 70.25
CA PHE A 16 26.70 8.70 69.27
C PHE A 16 26.44 7.98 67.91
N ALA A 17 26.15 8.67 66.80
CA ALA A 17 27.06 8.91 65.67
C ALA A 17 28.08 7.80 65.29
N CYS A 18 27.79 7.05 64.22
CA CYS A 18 28.70 6.40 63.25
C CYS A 18 27.83 5.45 62.38
N PHE A 19 27.46 5.68 61.13
CA PHE A 19 28.28 5.67 59.91
C PHE A 19 27.32 5.98 58.75
N SER A 20 27.54 7.06 57.99
CA SER A 20 27.27 7.05 56.54
C SER A 20 27.90 8.31 55.94
N LEU A 21 29.20 8.23 55.73
CA LEU A 21 29.99 9.18 54.97
C LEU A 21 30.46 8.43 53.73
N CYS A 22 29.72 8.56 52.64
CA CYS A 22 30.19 8.38 51.28
C CYS A 22 29.22 9.07 50.34
N PHE A 23 29.78 9.86 49.41
CA PHE A 23 29.13 10.62 48.33
C PHE A 23 28.62 12.03 48.68
N HIS A 24 29.58 12.93 48.95
CA HIS A 24 29.57 14.25 48.33
C HIS A 24 30.58 14.23 47.18
N PHE A 25 30.10 14.16 45.94
CA PHE A 25 30.75 14.69 44.74
C PHE A 25 29.78 14.53 43.56
N ILE A 26 28.93 15.53 43.31
CA ILE A 26 28.52 15.86 41.95
C ILE A 26 28.66 17.37 41.79
N LEU A 27 29.77 17.72 41.14
CA LEU A 27 30.03 19.03 40.54
C LEU A 27 28.91 19.40 39.57
N ALA A 28 28.61 20.69 39.54
CA ALA A 28 27.81 21.34 38.52
C ALA A 28 28.19 20.86 37.11
N VAL A 29 27.27 20.17 36.45
CA VAL A 29 27.23 20.03 35.00
C VAL A 29 25.87 20.56 34.59
N GLY A 30 25.88 21.61 33.77
CA GLY A 30 24.70 22.39 33.43
C GLY A 30 23.54 21.55 32.93
N PHE A 31 22.33 22.11 33.07
CA PHE A 31 21.17 21.71 32.29
C PHE A 31 21.58 21.66 30.82
N LYS A 32 21.97 20.48 30.34
CA LYS A 32 21.92 20.19 28.91
C LYS A 32 20.44 20.25 28.60
N HIS A 33 20.06 21.29 27.86
CA HIS A 33 18.88 21.26 27.03
C HIS A 33 18.73 19.83 26.50
N GLN A 34 17.62 19.18 26.84
CA GLN A 34 17.11 18.14 25.99
C GLN A 34 16.98 18.83 24.63
N GLU A 35 17.94 18.58 23.73
CA GLU A 35 17.73 18.89 22.33
C GLU A 35 16.47 18.10 21.98
N VAL A 36 15.35 18.84 21.92
CA VAL A 36 14.29 18.48 21.00
C VAL A 36 15.03 18.31 19.69
N ILE A 37 15.28 17.05 19.31
CA ILE A 37 15.69 16.73 17.96
C ILE A 37 14.50 17.22 17.14
N ALA A 38 14.60 18.48 16.69
CA ALA A 38 13.72 19.01 15.70
C ALA A 38 13.90 18.05 14.53
N LEU A 39 12.87 17.23 14.30
CA LEU A 39 12.70 16.57 13.01
C LEU A 39 12.99 17.66 11.98
N PRO A 40 13.99 17.48 11.11
CA PRO A 40 14.36 18.53 10.19
C PRO A 40 13.08 18.94 9.48
N THR A 41 12.71 20.21 9.60
CA THR A 41 11.65 20.82 8.80
C THR A 41 12.18 20.81 7.37
N ARG A 42 11.98 19.67 6.71
CA ARG A 42 12.53 19.42 5.38
C ARG A 42 11.76 20.30 4.40
N PRO A 43 12.48 20.96 3.47
CA PRO A 43 11.85 21.75 2.43
C PRO A 43 10.93 20.87 1.60
N ASN A 44 9.96 21.53 0.98
CA ASN A 44 8.91 21.06 0.06
C ASN A 44 9.48 20.28 -1.17
N LYS A 45 10.21 19.18 -0.94
CA LYS A 45 11.15 18.54 -1.90
C LYS A 45 10.49 17.53 -2.84
N TYR A 46 9.27 17.08 -2.56
CA TYR A 46 8.59 16.02 -3.32
C TYR A 46 7.41 16.54 -4.15
N LYS A 47 7.57 17.68 -4.85
CA LYS A 47 6.51 18.13 -5.78
C LYS A 47 6.47 17.31 -7.07
N ASN A 48 7.58 16.69 -7.47
CA ASN A 48 7.71 15.97 -8.74
C ASN A 48 8.48 14.66 -8.55
N LEU A 49 8.06 13.59 -9.24
CA LEU A 49 8.87 12.37 -9.38
C LEU A 49 9.94 12.60 -10.44
N GLN A 50 11.20 12.47 -10.06
CA GLN A 50 12.33 12.79 -10.94
C GLN A 50 13.42 11.72 -10.83
N MET A 51 13.95 11.31 -11.98
CA MET A 51 15.09 10.40 -12.06
C MET A 51 16.38 11.05 -11.58
N ARG A 52 17.27 10.24 -11.00
CA ARG A 52 18.64 10.66 -10.69
C ARG A 52 19.50 10.58 -11.95
N ALA A 53 20.41 11.54 -12.12
CA ALA A 53 21.27 11.58 -13.30
C ALA A 53 22.10 10.30 -13.44
N GLY A 54 22.01 9.65 -14.61
CA GLY A 54 22.76 8.44 -14.93
C GLY A 54 22.32 7.17 -14.19
N ALA A 55 21.27 7.23 -13.36
CA ALA A 55 20.74 6.08 -12.63
C ALA A 55 19.37 5.67 -13.17
N PRO A 56 19.01 4.37 -13.11
CA PRO A 56 17.64 3.96 -13.37
C PRO A 56 16.71 4.48 -12.28
N PHE A 57 15.42 4.53 -12.59
CA PHE A 57 14.35 4.79 -11.63
C PHE A 57 13.64 3.48 -11.33
N LYS A 58 13.65 3.05 -10.07
CA LYS A 58 13.11 1.76 -9.66
C LYS A 58 11.80 1.92 -8.91
N ILE A 59 10.82 1.09 -9.25
CA ILE A 59 9.50 1.03 -8.62
C ILE A 59 9.30 -0.36 -8.03
N ALA A 60 8.92 -0.44 -6.75
CA ALA A 60 8.39 -1.67 -6.17
C ALA A 60 6.86 -1.62 -6.19
N ILE A 61 6.22 -2.71 -6.62
CA ILE A 61 4.77 -2.84 -6.67
C ILE A 61 4.35 -3.84 -5.60
N PHE A 62 3.62 -3.35 -4.59
CA PHE A 62 3.00 -4.17 -3.57
C PHE A 62 1.52 -4.32 -3.89
N SER A 63 1.04 -5.55 -3.87
CA SER A 63 -0.33 -5.89 -4.26
C SER A 63 -0.90 -6.89 -3.27
N ASP A 64 -2.20 -6.80 -3.00
CA ASP A 64 -2.93 -7.81 -2.23
C ASP A 64 -2.29 -8.01 -0.83
N LEU A 65 -2.17 -6.92 -0.07
CA LEU A 65 -1.59 -6.94 1.26
C LEU A 65 -2.57 -7.43 2.32
N HIS A 66 -3.86 -7.12 2.14
CA HIS A 66 -4.98 -7.55 2.97
C HIS A 66 -4.87 -7.23 4.46
N PHE A 67 -4.30 -6.07 4.81
CA PHE A 67 -4.15 -5.69 6.22
C PHE A 67 -5.49 -5.64 6.97
N GLY A 68 -5.46 -6.09 8.23
CA GLY A 68 -6.64 -6.08 9.11
C GLY A 68 -7.62 -7.22 8.92
N GLU A 69 -7.28 -8.22 8.10
CA GLU A 69 -8.08 -9.44 7.98
C GLU A 69 -8.12 -10.21 9.30
N ASN A 70 -9.31 -10.64 9.74
CA ASN A 70 -9.52 -11.44 10.95
C ASN A 70 -8.82 -10.85 12.19
N ALA A 71 -8.80 -9.52 12.31
CA ALA A 71 -8.06 -8.80 13.35
C ALA A 71 -8.54 -9.07 14.79
N TRP A 72 -9.70 -9.73 14.96
CA TRP A 72 -10.20 -10.19 16.26
C TRP A 72 -9.57 -11.49 16.76
N THR A 73 -8.69 -12.12 15.96
CA THR A 73 -7.93 -13.33 16.31
C THR A 73 -6.43 -13.02 16.35
N ASP A 74 -5.62 -13.92 16.92
CA ASP A 74 -4.15 -13.80 16.86
C ASP A 74 -3.59 -14.04 15.44
N TRP A 75 -4.37 -14.65 14.55
CA TRP A 75 -3.91 -14.99 13.20
C TRP A 75 -3.73 -13.76 12.32
N GLY A 76 -4.70 -12.83 12.32
CA GLY A 76 -4.71 -11.63 11.48
C GLY A 76 -3.50 -10.71 11.73
N PRO A 77 -3.31 -10.21 12.96
CA PRO A 77 -2.16 -9.37 13.30
C PRO A 77 -0.82 -10.05 13.03
N ARG A 78 -0.75 -11.39 13.13
CA ARG A 78 0.45 -12.14 12.76
C ARG A 78 0.71 -12.11 11.26
N GLN A 79 -0.33 -12.15 10.42
CA GLN A 79 -0.18 -11.99 8.98
C GLN A 79 0.27 -10.57 8.62
N ASP A 80 -0.31 -9.53 9.23
CA ASP A 80 0.13 -8.15 9.03
C ASP A 80 1.63 -7.98 9.34
N VAL A 81 2.10 -8.56 10.45
CA VAL A 81 3.53 -8.59 10.81
C VAL A 81 4.38 -9.33 9.77
N ASN A 82 3.88 -10.43 9.21
CA ASN A 82 4.59 -11.16 8.16
C ASN A 82 4.62 -10.37 6.83
N SER A 83 3.52 -9.73 6.43
CA SER A 83 3.46 -8.80 5.29
C SER A 83 4.50 -7.68 5.45
N VAL A 84 4.64 -7.11 6.65
CA VAL A 84 5.67 -6.11 6.95
C VAL A 84 7.09 -6.66 6.75
N LYS A 85 7.36 -7.92 7.11
CA LYS A 85 8.68 -8.55 6.87
C LYS A 85 8.98 -8.69 5.38
N VAL A 86 7.99 -9.10 4.57
CA VAL A 86 8.14 -9.20 3.12
C VAL A 86 8.45 -7.83 2.53
N MET A 87 7.65 -6.82 2.87
CA MET A 87 7.86 -5.45 2.39
C MET A 87 9.23 -4.91 2.81
N ASN A 88 9.65 -5.10 4.06
CA ASN A 88 10.98 -4.69 4.51
C ASN A 88 12.08 -5.35 3.68
N THR A 89 11.99 -6.67 3.48
CA THR A 89 12.97 -7.42 2.68
C THR A 89 13.07 -6.88 1.27
N VAL A 90 11.93 -6.70 0.58
CA VAL A 90 11.90 -6.15 -0.78
C VAL A 90 12.47 -4.74 -0.82
N LEU A 91 12.08 -3.85 0.10
CA LEU A 91 12.53 -2.47 0.13
C LEU A 91 14.03 -2.36 0.39
N ASP A 92 14.58 -3.21 1.25
CA ASP A 92 16.00 -3.22 1.60
C ASP A 92 16.86 -3.81 0.47
N ASP A 93 16.40 -4.87 -0.19
CA ASP A 93 17.10 -5.51 -1.31
C ASP A 93 17.06 -4.68 -2.60
N GLU A 94 15.93 -4.02 -2.86
CA GLU A 94 15.70 -3.33 -4.13
C GLU A 94 16.03 -1.84 -4.07
N ASN A 95 15.94 -1.21 -2.90
CA ASN A 95 16.13 0.22 -2.70
C ASN A 95 15.39 1.07 -3.76
N PRO A 96 14.04 0.94 -3.87
CA PRO A 96 13.28 1.59 -4.92
C PRO A 96 13.20 3.11 -4.71
N ASP A 97 13.11 3.87 -5.81
CA ASP A 97 12.88 5.31 -5.77
C ASP A 97 11.39 5.64 -5.55
N PHE A 98 10.49 4.68 -5.79
CA PHE A 98 9.03 4.84 -5.65
C PHE A 98 8.33 3.51 -5.33
N VAL A 99 7.19 3.58 -4.65
CA VAL A 99 6.33 2.41 -4.39
C VAL A 99 4.95 2.61 -5.00
N ILE A 100 4.38 1.54 -5.54
CA ILE A 100 2.97 1.48 -5.94
C ILE A 100 2.26 0.45 -5.07
N TYR A 101 1.17 0.88 -4.41
CA TYR A 101 0.21 -0.01 -3.78
C TYR A 101 -0.92 -0.31 -4.78
N LEU A 102 -0.94 -1.54 -5.29
CA LEU A 102 -1.77 -1.98 -6.43
C LEU A 102 -3.08 -2.65 -5.97
N GLY A 103 -3.83 -1.99 -5.09
CA GLY A 103 -5.11 -2.47 -4.58
C GLY A 103 -5.02 -3.60 -3.57
N ASP A 104 -6.14 -3.79 -2.86
CA ASP A 104 -6.31 -4.72 -1.75
C ASP A 104 -5.22 -4.52 -0.69
N VAL A 105 -4.99 -3.25 -0.35
CA VAL A 105 -4.06 -2.82 0.69
C VAL A 105 -4.60 -3.25 2.05
N ILE A 106 -5.92 -3.09 2.25
CA ILE A 106 -6.64 -3.52 3.44
C ILE A 106 -7.79 -4.47 3.08
N THR A 107 -8.25 -5.24 4.07
CA THR A 107 -9.43 -6.10 3.94
C THR A 107 -10.63 -5.46 4.64
N ALA A 108 -11.20 -4.40 4.05
CA ALA A 108 -12.22 -3.57 4.71
C ALA A 108 -13.45 -4.35 5.17
N ASN A 109 -13.85 -5.40 4.42
CA ASN A 109 -14.95 -6.27 4.80
C ASN A 109 -14.74 -7.05 6.10
N ASN A 110 -13.51 -7.12 6.63
CA ASN A 110 -13.18 -7.76 7.91
C ASN A 110 -12.77 -6.76 9.02
N ILE A 111 -12.92 -5.45 8.77
CA ILE A 111 -12.54 -4.45 9.77
C ILE A 111 -13.77 -4.03 10.58
N LEU A 112 -13.70 -4.33 11.88
CA LEU A 112 -14.75 -4.11 12.87
C LEU A 112 -15.08 -2.64 13.19
N ILE A 113 -14.35 -1.70 12.61
CA ILE A 113 -14.43 -0.27 12.93
C ILE A 113 -14.77 0.54 11.68
N ALA A 114 -15.51 1.63 11.85
CA ALA A 114 -15.88 2.53 10.76
C ALA A 114 -14.66 3.19 10.08
N ASN A 115 -13.54 3.32 10.81
CA ASN A 115 -12.31 3.94 10.33
C ASN A 115 -11.15 2.93 10.26
N ALA A 116 -10.92 2.39 9.07
CA ALA A 116 -9.84 1.46 8.74
C ALA A 116 -8.51 2.16 8.43
N SER A 117 -8.42 3.50 8.53
CA SER A 117 -7.19 4.24 8.22
C SER A 117 -5.99 3.81 9.06
N LEU A 118 -6.21 3.21 10.24
CA LEU A 118 -5.14 2.59 11.02
C LEU A 118 -4.42 1.47 10.25
N TYR A 119 -5.18 0.56 9.62
CA TYR A 119 -4.60 -0.53 8.84
C TYR A 119 -3.96 -0.03 7.55
N TRP A 120 -4.53 1.02 6.96
CA TRP A 120 -3.88 1.73 5.85
C TRP A 120 -2.51 2.27 6.26
N ASP A 121 -2.43 2.97 7.40
CA ASP A 121 -1.18 3.50 7.95
C ASP A 121 -0.16 2.40 8.28
N GLN A 122 -0.61 1.27 8.80
CA GLN A 122 0.25 0.11 9.06
C GLN A 122 0.81 -0.46 7.75
N ALA A 123 -0.04 -0.66 6.73
CA ALA A 123 0.36 -1.19 5.44
C ALA A 123 1.40 -0.29 4.73
N ILE A 124 1.25 1.04 4.82
CA ILE A 124 2.20 1.99 4.21
C ILE A 124 3.45 2.24 5.07
N SER A 125 3.46 1.80 6.33
CA SER A 125 4.53 2.14 7.29
C SER A 125 5.95 1.71 6.87
N PRO A 126 6.19 0.56 6.20
CA PRO A 126 7.55 0.18 5.77
C PRO A 126 8.12 1.15 4.73
N THR A 127 7.27 1.62 3.82
CA THR A 127 7.60 2.60 2.78
C THR A 127 7.81 3.99 3.39
N LYS A 128 6.88 4.41 4.25
CA LYS A 128 6.90 5.71 4.94
C LYS A 128 8.14 5.88 5.82
N SER A 129 8.51 4.85 6.59
CA SER A 129 9.69 4.89 7.48
C SER A 129 11.02 5.04 6.72
N ARG A 130 11.08 4.60 5.46
CA ARG A 130 12.24 4.77 4.57
C ARG A 130 12.24 6.08 3.79
N CYS A 131 11.25 6.95 4.00
CA CYS A 131 11.06 8.19 3.24
C CYS A 131 10.94 7.97 1.72
N ILE A 132 10.44 6.81 1.30
CA ILE A 132 10.21 6.49 -0.11
C ILE A 132 8.83 7.04 -0.48
N PRO A 133 8.71 7.83 -1.56
CA PRO A 133 7.40 8.29 -2.03
C PRO A 133 6.58 7.13 -2.63
N TRP A 134 5.26 7.23 -2.58
CA TRP A 134 4.37 6.19 -3.11
C TRP A 134 3.11 6.74 -3.76
N ALA A 135 2.38 5.87 -4.45
CA ALA A 135 1.01 6.10 -4.91
C ALA A 135 0.18 4.81 -4.79
N SER A 136 -1.13 4.95 -4.70
CA SER A 136 -2.06 3.87 -4.40
C SER A 136 -3.24 3.86 -5.38
N VAL A 137 -3.64 2.68 -5.83
CA VAL A 137 -4.91 2.42 -6.50
C VAL A 137 -5.73 1.46 -5.66
N PHE A 138 -7.06 1.59 -5.70
CA PHE A 138 -7.96 0.74 -4.92
C PHE A 138 -8.21 -0.60 -5.60
N GLY A 139 -8.34 -1.63 -4.77
CA GLY A 139 -8.87 -2.95 -5.11
C GLY A 139 -10.27 -3.16 -4.53
N ASN A 140 -10.84 -4.33 -4.78
CA ASN A 140 -12.21 -4.65 -4.36
C ASN A 140 -12.34 -4.77 -2.85
N HIS A 141 -11.30 -5.19 -2.13
CA HIS A 141 -11.35 -5.33 -0.67
C HIS A 141 -11.19 -4.01 0.08
N ASP A 142 -10.61 -2.98 -0.54
CA ASP A 142 -10.28 -1.72 0.15
C ASP A 142 -11.51 -0.95 0.66
N ASP A 143 -12.69 -1.19 0.07
CA ASP A 143 -13.96 -0.62 0.54
C ASP A 143 -15.12 -1.62 0.52
N ALA A 144 -14.81 -2.91 0.56
CA ALA A 144 -15.82 -3.96 0.62
C ALA A 144 -16.71 -3.80 1.87
N LEU A 145 -17.99 -4.12 1.70
CA LEU A 145 -18.95 -4.09 2.80
C LEU A 145 -18.58 -5.11 3.87
N PHE A 146 -18.79 -4.76 5.14
CA PHE A 146 -18.50 -5.64 6.26
C PHE A 146 -19.25 -6.98 6.13
N GLU A 147 -18.50 -8.08 6.17
CA GLU A 147 -19.02 -9.44 6.13
C GLU A 147 -19.09 -10.01 7.55
N TRP A 148 -20.26 -10.51 7.95
CA TRP A 148 -20.46 -11.05 9.29
C TRP A 148 -19.88 -12.46 9.42
N PRO A 149 -18.87 -12.69 10.27
CA PRO A 149 -18.29 -14.02 10.43
C PRO A 149 -19.31 -14.96 11.10
N MET A 150 -19.63 -16.08 10.45
CA MET A 150 -20.61 -17.05 10.97
C MET A 150 -20.22 -17.62 12.34
N GLU A 151 -18.92 -17.70 12.63
CA GLU A 151 -18.37 -18.13 13.92
C GLU A 151 -18.80 -17.24 15.10
N TRP A 152 -19.11 -15.97 14.86
CA TRP A 152 -19.56 -15.06 15.92
C TRP A 152 -20.97 -15.35 16.41
N PHE A 153 -21.75 -16.11 15.64
CA PHE A 153 -23.06 -16.60 16.04
C PHE A 153 -23.00 -17.99 16.71
N SER A 154 -21.79 -18.43 17.07
CA SER A 154 -21.52 -19.65 17.85
C SER A 154 -21.14 -19.33 19.30
N ALA A 155 -20.69 -20.32 20.07
CA ALA A 155 -20.34 -20.18 21.49
C ALA A 155 -19.33 -19.05 21.83
N PRO A 156 -18.32 -18.71 20.99
CA PRO A 156 -17.41 -17.59 21.26
C PRO A 156 -18.09 -16.21 21.29
N GLY A 157 -19.22 -16.07 20.58
CA GLY A 157 -19.94 -14.80 20.45
C GLY A 157 -19.22 -13.77 19.57
N ILE A 158 -19.84 -12.59 19.44
CA ILE A 158 -19.27 -11.43 18.75
C ILE A 158 -18.11 -10.87 19.59
N PRO A 159 -16.91 -10.66 19.02
CA PRO A 159 -15.78 -10.05 19.70
C PRO A 159 -16.13 -8.68 20.30
N ARG A 160 -15.52 -8.35 21.44
CA ARG A 160 -15.76 -7.05 22.08
C ARG A 160 -15.23 -5.92 21.19
N LEU A 161 -16.12 -5.02 20.80
CA LEU A 161 -15.77 -3.81 20.06
C LEU A 161 -15.05 -2.81 20.97
N ILE A 162 -13.85 -2.38 20.59
CA ILE A 162 -13.09 -1.33 21.27
C ILE A 162 -13.23 -0.05 20.46
N CYS A 163 -14.14 0.82 20.90
CA CYS A 163 -14.39 2.11 20.28
C CYS A 163 -13.39 3.16 20.80
N PRO A 164 -12.92 4.09 19.96
CA PRO A 164 -12.23 5.29 20.44
C PRO A 164 -13.14 6.04 21.43
N GLU A 165 -12.61 6.52 22.55
CA GLU A 165 -13.38 7.34 23.49
C GLU A 165 -13.85 8.63 22.79
N ALA A 166 -15.16 8.91 22.85
CA ALA A 166 -15.75 10.09 22.24
C ALA A 166 -15.27 11.36 22.99
N ASN A 167 -14.43 12.17 22.33
CA ASN A 167 -13.96 13.45 22.87
C ASN A 167 -14.99 14.60 22.75
N SER A 168 -16.28 14.33 22.53
CA SER A 168 -17.33 15.36 22.56
C SER A 168 -18.75 14.79 22.59
N THR A 169 -19.71 15.67 22.84
CA THR A 169 -21.15 15.54 23.18
C THR A 169 -22.06 14.75 22.23
N HIS A 170 -21.51 13.96 21.31
CA HIS A 170 -22.30 13.05 20.47
C HIS A 170 -22.29 11.65 21.10
N SER A 171 -23.46 11.01 21.16
CA SER A 171 -23.61 9.66 21.67
C SER A 171 -22.58 8.74 21.01
N GLY A 172 -21.69 8.10 21.80
CA GLY A 172 -20.61 7.23 21.30
C GLY A 172 -21.04 6.02 20.47
N ALA A 173 -22.33 5.87 20.16
CA ALA A 173 -22.89 4.86 19.27
C ALA A 173 -22.56 5.11 17.77
N GLU A 174 -22.38 6.35 17.32
CA GLU A 174 -22.08 6.62 15.89
C GLU A 174 -20.63 6.29 15.51
N ALA A 175 -19.69 6.42 16.46
CA ALA A 175 -18.27 6.11 16.24
C ALA A 175 -17.98 4.61 16.09
N CYS A 176 -18.94 3.75 16.43
CA CYS A 176 -18.82 2.30 16.41
C CYS A 176 -19.91 1.68 15.53
N SER A 177 -19.77 1.90 14.21
CA SER A 177 -20.65 1.33 13.20
C SER A 177 -19.90 0.39 12.26
N PHE A 178 -20.51 -0.75 11.95
CA PHE A 178 -20.04 -1.75 10.98
C PHE A 178 -20.34 -1.31 9.54
N ARG A 179 -19.89 -0.11 9.18
CA ARG A 179 -20.15 0.49 7.85
C ARG A 179 -18.99 0.36 6.87
N GLY A 180 -17.81 -0.06 7.36
CA GLY A 180 -16.56 -0.02 6.60
C GLY A 180 -16.10 1.42 6.35
N THR A 181 -14.93 1.57 5.74
CA THR A 181 -14.40 2.88 5.31
C THR A 181 -14.54 3.01 3.81
N HIS A 182 -15.01 4.15 3.33
CA HIS A 182 -15.17 4.37 1.89
C HIS A 182 -13.85 4.78 1.23
N ARG A 183 -13.69 4.46 -0.08
CA ARG A 183 -12.51 4.85 -0.89
C ARG A 183 -12.16 6.34 -0.79
N LEU A 184 -13.17 7.21 -0.77
CA LEU A 184 -12.96 8.66 -0.64
C LEU A 184 -12.35 9.04 0.71
N GLU A 185 -12.74 8.37 1.79
CA GLU A 185 -12.22 8.61 3.13
C GLU A 185 -10.78 8.09 3.25
N LEU A 186 -10.48 6.90 2.69
CA LEU A 186 -9.13 6.36 2.62
C LEU A 186 -8.20 7.25 1.78
N MET A 187 -8.64 7.67 0.58
CA MET A 187 -7.85 8.53 -0.30
C MET A 187 -7.62 9.91 0.35
N LYS A 188 -8.65 10.48 0.97
CA LYS A 188 -8.52 11.74 1.73
C LYS A 188 -7.54 11.58 2.88
N HIS A 189 -7.63 10.48 3.64
CA HIS A 189 -6.70 10.20 4.73
C HIS A 189 -5.26 10.12 4.21
N GLU A 190 -5.02 9.36 3.13
CA GLU A 190 -3.70 9.23 2.54
C GLU A 190 -3.14 10.59 2.10
N ILE A 191 -3.89 11.36 1.31
CA ILE A 191 -3.45 12.65 0.77
C ILE A 191 -3.22 13.68 1.86
N ASP A 192 -4.14 13.81 2.82
CA ASP A 192 -4.09 14.87 3.83
C ASP A 192 -3.03 14.61 4.90
N HIS A 193 -2.72 13.35 5.21
CA HIS A 193 -1.83 12.97 6.33
C HIS A 193 -0.46 12.45 5.90
N ASN A 194 -0.21 12.27 4.59
CA ASN A 194 1.07 11.73 4.10
C ASN A 194 1.70 12.61 3.01
N ALA A 195 2.63 13.47 3.43
CA ALA A 195 3.38 14.36 2.53
C ALA A 195 4.28 13.66 1.48
N LEU A 196 4.45 12.33 1.59
CA LEU A 196 5.19 11.50 0.63
C LEU A 196 4.27 10.79 -0.37
N SER A 197 2.95 10.83 -0.18
CA SER A 197 1.99 10.28 -1.12
C SER A 197 1.88 11.17 -2.36
N PHE A 198 1.90 10.52 -3.51
CA PHE A 198 1.60 11.08 -4.82
C PHE A 198 0.21 10.67 -5.32
N SER A 199 -0.57 9.96 -4.50
CA SER A 199 -1.94 9.58 -4.83
C SER A 199 -2.82 10.81 -5.01
N LYS A 200 -3.83 10.69 -5.89
CA LYS A 200 -4.76 11.77 -6.18
C LYS A 200 -6.16 11.22 -6.32
N ASN A 201 -7.13 12.06 -5.97
CA ASN A 201 -8.50 11.85 -6.43
C ASN A 201 -8.55 12.06 -7.95
N GLY A 202 -9.27 11.18 -8.64
CA GLY A 202 -9.66 11.42 -10.01
C GLY A 202 -10.72 12.50 -10.17
N PRO A 203 -11.04 12.85 -11.43
CA PRO A 203 -12.16 13.75 -11.73
C PRO A 203 -13.46 13.26 -11.08
N LYS A 204 -14.27 14.19 -10.56
CA LYS A 204 -15.53 13.86 -9.87
C LYS A 204 -16.55 13.22 -10.80
N GLU A 205 -16.43 13.48 -12.10
CA GLU A 205 -17.26 12.93 -13.16
C GLU A 205 -17.06 11.41 -13.33
N LEU A 206 -15.97 10.85 -12.79
CA LEU A 206 -15.70 9.41 -12.81
C LEU A 206 -16.26 8.68 -11.58
N TRP A 207 -16.85 9.38 -10.61
CA TRP A 207 -17.39 8.75 -9.41
C TRP A 207 -18.46 7.71 -9.76
N PRO A 208 -18.54 6.56 -9.05
CA PRO A 208 -17.91 6.27 -7.75
C PRO A 208 -16.43 5.87 -7.78
N SER A 209 -15.83 5.78 -8.97
CA SER A 209 -14.42 5.41 -9.14
C SER A 209 -13.48 6.56 -8.70
N VAL A 210 -12.56 6.28 -7.77
CA VAL A 210 -11.82 7.33 -7.03
C VAL A 210 -10.37 7.45 -7.49
N SER A 211 -9.63 6.34 -7.57
CA SER A 211 -8.18 6.34 -7.80
C SER A 211 -7.80 6.42 -9.29
N ASN A 212 -8.26 7.47 -9.98
CA ASN A 212 -7.99 7.70 -11.41
C ASN A 212 -7.09 8.91 -11.63
N TYR A 213 -5.80 8.69 -11.90
CA TYR A 213 -4.86 9.80 -12.08
C TYR A 213 -3.63 9.37 -12.87
N VAL A 214 -2.84 10.36 -13.28
CA VAL A 214 -1.58 10.15 -13.98
C VAL A 214 -0.46 10.87 -13.25
N LEU A 215 0.68 10.18 -13.13
CA LEU A 215 1.92 10.73 -12.60
C LEU A 215 2.98 10.76 -13.70
N GLN A 216 3.81 11.79 -13.67
CA GLN A 216 4.94 11.95 -14.57
C GLN A 216 6.23 11.66 -13.82
N VAL A 217 7.02 10.71 -14.30
CA VAL A 217 8.43 10.58 -13.90
C VAL A 217 9.27 11.39 -14.87
N SER A 218 10.01 12.37 -14.33
CA SER A 218 10.74 13.36 -15.11
C SER A 218 12.23 13.03 -15.21
N SER A 219 12.86 13.48 -16.29
CA SER A 219 14.30 13.38 -16.52
C SER A 219 15.10 14.11 -15.43
N SER A 220 16.31 13.64 -15.15
CA SER A 220 17.28 14.40 -14.36
C SER A 220 17.62 15.76 -14.98
N ASP A 221 17.49 15.87 -16.31
CA ASP A 221 17.83 17.06 -17.10
C ASP A 221 16.79 18.20 -16.92
N GLY A 222 15.60 17.90 -16.40
CA GLY A 222 14.60 18.93 -16.12
C GLY A 222 13.23 18.38 -15.64
N PRO A 223 12.56 19.07 -14.69
CA PRO A 223 11.30 18.61 -14.11
C PRO A 223 10.10 18.66 -15.09
N LYS A 224 10.26 19.29 -16.26
CA LYS A 224 9.24 19.36 -17.31
C LYS A 224 9.48 18.35 -18.45
N SER A 225 10.51 17.53 -18.35
CA SER A 225 10.88 16.58 -19.40
C SER A 225 10.41 15.17 -19.01
N PRO A 226 9.24 14.71 -19.48
CA PRO A 226 8.71 13.40 -19.12
C PRO A 226 9.57 12.27 -19.67
N VAL A 227 9.83 11.25 -18.85
CA VAL A 227 10.49 9.99 -19.26
C VAL A 227 9.46 8.87 -19.38
N VAL A 228 8.51 8.81 -18.45
CA VAL A 228 7.39 7.86 -18.48
C VAL A 228 6.18 8.48 -17.78
N TYR A 229 4.98 8.15 -18.26
CA TYR A 229 3.73 8.43 -17.55
C TYR A 229 3.20 7.14 -16.90
N LEU A 230 2.80 7.26 -15.63
CA LEU A 230 2.21 6.18 -14.85
C LEU A 230 0.72 6.48 -14.68
N TYR A 231 -0.14 5.69 -15.32
CA TYR A 231 -1.59 5.83 -15.23
C TYR A 231 -2.15 4.87 -14.19
N PHE A 232 -2.95 5.40 -13.28
CA PHE A 232 -3.68 4.65 -12.26
C PHE A 232 -5.15 4.73 -12.62
N LEU A 233 -5.80 3.58 -12.75
CA LEU A 233 -7.23 3.47 -13.00
C LEU A 233 -7.85 2.60 -11.93
N ASP A 234 -8.98 3.05 -11.42
CA ASP A 234 -9.71 2.30 -10.43
C ASP A 234 -10.62 1.27 -11.12
N SER A 235 -10.31 -0.01 -10.95
CA SER A 235 -11.00 -1.14 -11.58
C SER A 235 -12.31 -1.55 -10.92
N GLY A 236 -12.70 -0.88 -9.84
CA GLY A 236 -13.94 -1.15 -9.10
C GLY A 236 -13.89 -2.36 -8.17
N GLY A 237 -15.06 -2.97 -7.97
CA GLY A 237 -15.29 -3.98 -6.93
C GLY A 237 -15.62 -3.38 -5.57
N GLY A 238 -15.84 -4.25 -4.58
CA GLY A 238 -16.18 -3.83 -3.22
C GLY A 238 -17.58 -3.24 -3.15
N SER A 239 -17.68 -1.93 -2.98
CA SER A 239 -18.97 -1.23 -2.88
C SER A 239 -19.68 -0.98 -4.22
N TYR A 240 -19.01 -1.25 -5.36
CA TYR A 240 -19.58 -1.10 -6.71
C TYR A 240 -19.01 -2.13 -7.70
N PRO A 241 -19.57 -2.26 -8.94
CA PRO A 241 -19.18 -3.32 -9.87
C PRO A 241 -17.68 -3.34 -10.24
N GLU A 242 -17.17 -4.52 -10.57
CA GLU A 242 -15.78 -4.75 -11.00
C GLU A 242 -15.57 -4.34 -12.47
N VAL A 243 -15.57 -3.03 -12.73
CA VAL A 243 -15.51 -2.47 -14.08
C VAL A 243 -14.53 -1.31 -14.22
N ILE A 244 -13.90 -1.22 -15.40
CA ILE A 244 -13.41 0.06 -15.93
C ILE A 244 -14.49 0.61 -16.85
N SER A 245 -15.02 1.78 -16.50
CA SER A 245 -16.15 2.39 -17.20
C SER A 245 -15.75 3.02 -18.54
N SER A 246 -16.75 3.23 -19.42
CA SER A 246 -16.54 4.02 -20.65
C SER A 246 -16.10 5.45 -20.34
N ALA A 247 -16.59 6.05 -19.25
CA ALA A 247 -16.17 7.38 -18.81
C ALA A 247 -14.69 7.41 -18.42
N GLN A 248 -14.17 6.37 -17.76
CA GLN A 248 -12.74 6.23 -17.48
C GLN A 248 -11.94 6.02 -18.78
N ALA A 249 -12.47 5.26 -19.74
CA ALA A 249 -11.85 5.08 -21.05
C ALA A 249 -11.76 6.40 -21.84
N ASP A 250 -12.84 7.18 -21.87
CA ASP A 250 -12.88 8.51 -22.50
C ASP A 250 -11.95 9.49 -21.78
N TRP A 251 -11.91 9.45 -20.45
CA TRP A 251 -10.96 10.24 -19.66
C TRP A 251 -9.51 9.90 -20.01
N PHE A 252 -9.16 8.61 -20.07
CA PHE A 252 -7.83 8.16 -20.45
C PHE A 252 -7.48 8.67 -21.85
N GLN A 253 -8.40 8.52 -22.82
CA GLN A 253 -8.18 9.00 -24.18
C GLN A 253 -7.85 10.49 -24.20
N HIS A 254 -8.75 11.33 -23.68
CA HIS A 254 -8.55 12.79 -23.67
C HIS A 254 -7.30 13.20 -22.92
N LYS A 255 -7.06 12.60 -21.73
CA LYS A 255 -5.89 12.94 -20.92
C LYS A 255 -4.58 12.55 -21.61
N SER A 256 -4.54 11.40 -22.27
CA SER A 256 -3.36 10.92 -23.00
C SER A 256 -3.07 11.74 -24.26
N GLU A 257 -4.11 12.21 -24.96
CA GLU A 257 -3.99 13.12 -26.10
C GLU A 257 -3.54 14.53 -25.66
N GLU A 258 -3.99 14.99 -24.49
CA GLU A 258 -3.60 16.28 -23.91
C GLU A 258 -2.11 16.33 -23.52
N ILE A 259 -1.61 15.32 -22.81
CA ILE A 259 -0.26 15.36 -22.20
C ILE A 259 0.81 14.63 -23.02
N ASN A 260 0.40 13.80 -23.98
CA ASN A 260 1.27 12.99 -24.83
C ASN A 260 0.64 12.79 -26.23
N PRO A 261 0.31 13.88 -26.96
CA PRO A 261 -0.45 13.82 -28.22
C PRO A 261 0.20 12.92 -29.27
N ASP A 262 1.53 12.96 -29.36
CA ASP A 262 2.29 12.21 -30.36
C ASP A 262 2.66 10.78 -29.90
N SER A 263 2.18 10.33 -28.72
CA SER A 263 2.53 9.02 -28.14
C SER A 263 4.05 8.76 -28.06
N ARG A 264 4.84 9.83 -27.82
CA ARG A 264 6.31 9.77 -27.81
C ARG A 264 6.88 9.30 -26.47
N VAL A 265 6.20 9.65 -25.37
CA VAL A 265 6.60 9.24 -24.03
C VAL A 265 5.96 7.89 -23.73
N PRO A 266 6.73 6.89 -23.27
CA PRO A 266 6.19 5.61 -22.83
C PRO A 266 5.20 5.74 -21.67
N GLU A 267 4.22 4.84 -21.64
CA GLU A 267 3.12 4.83 -20.67
C GLU A 267 2.99 3.45 -20.02
N LEU A 268 2.89 3.41 -18.70
CA LEU A 268 2.65 2.21 -17.90
C LEU A 268 1.34 2.36 -17.15
N ILE A 269 0.53 1.30 -17.15
CA ILE A 269 -0.83 1.33 -16.62
C ILE A 269 -0.94 0.42 -15.41
N PHE A 270 -1.66 0.88 -14.40
CA PHE A 270 -1.85 0.21 -13.12
C PHE A 270 -3.33 0.24 -12.74
N TRP A 271 -3.90 -0.92 -12.50
CA TRP A 271 -5.21 -1.09 -11.86
C TRP A 271 -5.24 -2.44 -11.16
N HIS A 272 -6.22 -2.70 -10.30
CA HIS A 272 -6.17 -3.88 -9.45
C HIS A 272 -6.70 -5.16 -10.13
N ILE A 273 -7.95 -5.18 -10.58
CA ILE A 273 -8.61 -6.40 -11.07
C ILE A 273 -8.24 -6.65 -12.54
N PRO A 274 -7.77 -7.85 -12.92
CA PRO A 274 -7.36 -8.13 -14.29
C PRO A 274 -8.53 -7.98 -15.26
N SER A 275 -8.22 -7.51 -16.46
CA SER A 275 -9.22 -7.35 -17.50
C SER A 275 -9.48 -8.67 -18.24
N GLN A 276 -10.53 -8.76 -19.05
CA GLN A 276 -10.82 -9.98 -19.83
C GLN A 276 -9.70 -10.34 -20.83
N ALA A 277 -8.83 -9.39 -21.18
CA ALA A 277 -7.65 -9.65 -22.00
C ALA A 277 -6.66 -10.61 -21.30
N TYR A 278 -6.59 -10.59 -19.97
CA TYR A 278 -5.73 -11.50 -19.21
C TYR A 278 -6.18 -12.96 -19.34
N LYS A 279 -7.49 -13.23 -19.35
CA LYS A 279 -8.04 -14.58 -19.61
C LYS A 279 -7.59 -15.12 -20.97
N LYS A 280 -7.48 -14.25 -21.99
CA LYS A 280 -7.11 -14.65 -23.35
C LYS A 280 -5.63 -15.03 -23.49
N VAL A 281 -4.75 -14.42 -22.69
CA VAL A 281 -3.31 -14.67 -22.73
C VAL A 281 -2.82 -15.61 -21.63
N ALA A 282 -3.70 -16.01 -20.72
CA ALA A 282 -3.35 -16.85 -19.57
C ALA A 282 -2.69 -18.17 -20.02
N PRO A 283 -1.53 -18.54 -19.44
CA PRO A 283 -0.89 -19.81 -19.73
C PRO A 283 -1.75 -20.99 -19.25
N TRP A 284 -1.88 -22.05 -20.06
CA TRP A 284 -2.74 -23.20 -19.74
C TRP A 284 -1.99 -24.38 -19.10
N PHE A 285 -0.82 -24.75 -19.61
CA PHE A 285 -0.02 -25.92 -19.16
C PHE A 285 1.36 -25.51 -18.64
N GLY A 286 1.37 -24.48 -17.79
CA GLY A 286 2.60 -23.87 -17.29
C GLY A 286 3.03 -22.65 -18.10
N ILE A 287 3.99 -21.91 -17.55
CA ILE A 287 4.42 -20.62 -18.08
C ILE A 287 5.61 -20.87 -19.00
N HIS A 288 5.40 -20.70 -20.30
CA HIS A 288 6.42 -20.89 -21.33
C HIS A 288 6.65 -19.59 -22.09
N GLN A 289 7.85 -19.43 -22.66
CA GLN A 289 8.15 -18.30 -23.54
C GLN A 289 7.09 -18.19 -24.65
N PRO A 290 6.59 -16.98 -24.96
CA PRO A 290 7.14 -15.67 -24.58
C PRO A 290 6.66 -15.14 -23.21
N CYS A 291 5.82 -15.87 -22.48
CA CYS A 291 5.46 -15.48 -21.12
C CYS A 291 6.60 -15.75 -20.13
N VAL A 292 6.68 -14.95 -19.08
CA VAL A 292 7.57 -15.17 -17.94
C VAL A 292 6.76 -15.17 -16.65
N GLY A 293 7.15 -15.96 -15.66
CA GLY A 293 6.38 -16.13 -14.43
C GLY A 293 6.82 -17.41 -13.71
N LEU A 294 6.47 -17.54 -12.45
CA LEU A 294 6.72 -18.73 -11.65
C LEU A 294 5.41 -19.40 -11.20
N ILE A 295 4.38 -18.61 -10.86
CA ILE A 295 3.13 -19.12 -10.31
C ILE A 295 1.97 -18.89 -11.29
N ASN A 296 1.23 -19.96 -11.56
CA ASN A 296 0.02 -19.99 -12.37
C ASN A 296 -0.90 -21.08 -11.79
N LYS A 297 -1.41 -20.82 -10.59
CA LYS A 297 -2.06 -21.82 -9.73
C LYS A 297 -3.57 -21.66 -9.62
N GLU A 298 -4.12 -20.69 -10.35
CA GLU A 298 -5.55 -20.43 -10.41
C GLU A 298 -5.95 -19.89 -11.79
N GLY A 299 -7.26 -19.82 -12.04
CA GLY A 299 -7.80 -19.14 -13.21
C GLY A 299 -7.85 -17.63 -13.00
N VAL A 300 -7.69 -16.87 -14.08
CA VAL A 300 -7.81 -15.40 -14.03
C VAL A 300 -9.23 -15.00 -13.62
N ALA A 301 -9.36 -14.32 -12.50
CA ALA A 301 -10.60 -13.72 -11.99
C ALA A 301 -10.72 -12.30 -12.58
N ALA A 302 -11.17 -12.23 -13.84
CA ALA A 302 -11.24 -10.97 -14.56
C ALA A 302 -12.50 -10.17 -14.24
N GLN A 303 -12.37 -8.84 -14.34
CA GLN A 303 -13.44 -7.85 -14.32
C GLN A 303 -14.68 -8.27 -15.12
N GLU A 304 -15.85 -7.83 -14.63
CA GLU A 304 -17.13 -8.01 -15.30
C GLU A 304 -17.11 -7.37 -16.70
N ALA A 305 -16.59 -6.15 -16.81
CA ALA A 305 -16.47 -5.41 -18.06
C ALA A 305 -15.36 -4.34 -18.02
N GLU A 306 -14.74 -4.08 -19.18
CA GLU A 306 -13.67 -3.08 -19.35
C GLU A 306 -14.05 -1.95 -20.33
N LEU A 307 -15.30 -1.96 -20.81
CA LEU A 307 -16.01 -0.92 -21.59
C LEU A 307 -15.18 -0.11 -22.61
N GLY A 308 -14.24 -0.77 -23.29
CA GLY A 308 -13.45 -0.21 -24.39
C GLY A 308 -12.04 0.23 -24.05
N ILE A 309 -11.63 0.24 -22.77
CA ILE A 309 -10.28 0.70 -22.36
C ILE A 309 -9.18 -0.10 -23.07
N MET A 310 -9.29 -1.43 -23.10
CA MET A 310 -8.26 -2.27 -23.74
C MET A 310 -8.09 -2.00 -25.23
N LYS A 311 -9.17 -1.63 -25.93
CA LYS A 311 -9.11 -1.25 -27.35
C LYS A 311 -8.35 0.06 -27.55
N LEU A 312 -8.42 0.99 -26.60
CA LEU A 312 -7.64 2.23 -26.64
C LEU A 312 -6.16 1.94 -26.36
N LEU A 313 -5.89 1.14 -25.32
CA LEU A 313 -4.54 0.82 -24.88
C LEU A 313 -3.74 0.04 -25.93
N THR A 314 -4.34 -0.98 -26.57
CA THR A 314 -3.63 -1.77 -27.60
C THR A 314 -3.32 -0.96 -28.86
N LYS A 315 -4.13 0.05 -29.18
CA LYS A 315 -3.91 0.95 -30.32
C LYS A 315 -2.86 2.02 -30.06
N ARG A 316 -2.56 2.33 -28.79
CA ARG A 316 -1.69 3.43 -28.40
C ARG A 316 -0.24 2.94 -28.24
N PRO A 317 0.67 3.28 -29.16
CA PRO A 317 2.01 2.68 -29.22
C PRO A 317 2.93 3.05 -28.05
N SER A 318 2.61 4.12 -27.31
CA SER A 318 3.32 4.50 -26.09
C SER A 318 3.04 3.56 -24.92
N VAL A 319 1.90 2.87 -24.89
CA VAL A 319 1.55 1.93 -23.81
C VAL A 319 2.42 0.69 -23.91
N LYS A 320 3.20 0.40 -22.86
CA LYS A 320 4.15 -0.73 -22.86
C LYS A 320 3.68 -1.92 -22.02
N ALA A 321 3.08 -1.65 -20.88
CA ALA A 321 2.61 -2.69 -19.98
C ALA A 321 1.45 -2.22 -19.11
N ILE A 322 0.65 -3.20 -18.71
CA ILE A 322 -0.45 -3.07 -17.77
C ILE A 322 -0.13 -4.01 -16.61
N PHE A 323 -0.26 -3.51 -15.39
CA PHE A 323 0.01 -4.26 -14.15
C PHE A 323 -1.25 -4.40 -13.31
N VAL A 324 -1.48 -5.61 -12.80
CA VAL A 324 -2.67 -5.99 -12.02
C VAL A 324 -2.32 -6.86 -10.81
N GLY A 325 -3.23 -6.91 -9.85
CA GLY A 325 -3.18 -7.73 -8.63
C GLY A 325 -4.26 -8.80 -8.64
N HIS A 326 -5.02 -8.87 -7.54
CA HIS A 326 -6.30 -9.57 -7.32
C HIS A 326 -6.22 -11.10 -7.28
N ASN A 327 -5.48 -11.69 -8.22
CA ASN A 327 -5.23 -13.12 -8.28
C ASN A 327 -3.96 -13.47 -7.51
N HIS A 328 -4.10 -14.10 -6.34
CA HIS A 328 -2.97 -14.37 -5.45
C HIS A 328 -2.07 -15.51 -5.93
N GLY A 329 -2.61 -16.36 -6.80
CA GLY A 329 -1.96 -17.52 -7.38
C GLY A 329 -1.31 -17.25 -8.73
N LEU A 330 -1.19 -15.99 -9.17
CA LEU A 330 -0.64 -15.57 -10.46
C LEU A 330 0.49 -14.52 -10.31
N ASP A 331 1.58 -14.67 -11.08
CA ASP A 331 2.68 -13.68 -11.11
C ASP A 331 3.32 -13.48 -12.49
N TRP A 332 2.66 -13.95 -13.53
CA TRP A 332 3.23 -13.95 -14.87
C TRP A 332 3.05 -12.61 -15.59
N CYS A 333 3.94 -12.37 -16.55
CA CYS A 333 3.82 -11.37 -17.61
C CYS A 333 3.72 -12.10 -18.95
N CYS A 334 2.69 -11.80 -19.72
CA CYS A 334 2.48 -12.34 -21.07
C CYS A 334 2.31 -11.21 -22.09
N PRO A 335 2.86 -11.34 -23.31
CA PRO A 335 2.61 -10.37 -24.36
C PRO A 335 1.16 -10.47 -24.86
N SER A 336 0.56 -9.31 -25.13
CA SER A 336 -0.74 -9.17 -25.79
C SER A 336 -0.61 -8.10 -26.87
N GLU A 337 -0.62 -8.52 -28.14
CA GLU A 337 -0.35 -7.67 -29.30
C GLU A 337 1.00 -6.93 -29.19
N LYS A 338 0.99 -5.63 -28.83
CA LYS A 338 2.16 -4.75 -28.73
C LYS A 338 2.50 -4.31 -27.30
N LEU A 339 1.79 -4.83 -26.30
CA LEU A 339 1.98 -4.51 -24.89
C LEU A 339 2.11 -5.79 -24.04
N TRP A 340 2.46 -5.61 -22.76
CA TRP A 340 2.55 -6.69 -21.78
C TRP A 340 1.42 -6.62 -20.76
N LEU A 341 0.86 -7.78 -20.41
CA LEU A 341 -0.12 -7.95 -19.35
C LEU A 341 0.56 -8.69 -18.20
N CYS A 342 0.62 -8.07 -17.02
CA CYS A 342 1.49 -8.51 -15.93
C CYS A 342 0.76 -8.56 -14.57
N PHE A 343 0.81 -9.70 -13.90
CA PHE A 343 0.45 -9.79 -12.48
C PHE A 343 1.61 -9.32 -11.59
N ALA A 344 1.31 -8.53 -10.55
CA ALA A 344 2.29 -7.94 -9.64
C ALA A 344 2.84 -8.93 -8.59
N ARG A 345 2.20 -10.11 -8.46
CA ARG A 345 2.34 -11.07 -7.36
C ARG A 345 1.77 -10.55 -6.05
N HIS A 346 1.10 -11.46 -5.33
CA HIS A 346 0.62 -11.26 -3.98
C HIS A 346 1.77 -11.06 -2.98
N THR A 347 1.78 -9.89 -2.34
CA THR A 347 2.80 -9.50 -1.36
C THR A 347 2.41 -9.83 0.07
N GLY A 348 1.13 -9.70 0.41
CA GLY A 348 0.63 -9.87 1.77
C GLY A 348 0.63 -11.30 2.25
N TYR A 349 0.59 -11.51 3.56
CA TYR A 349 0.25 -12.78 4.18
C TYR A 349 -1.24 -12.89 4.54
N GLY A 350 -1.99 -11.78 4.49
CA GLY A 350 -3.45 -11.80 4.49
C GLY A 350 -3.98 -12.28 3.13
N GLY A 351 -5.28 -12.46 3.01
CA GLY A 351 -5.91 -13.06 1.84
C GLY A 351 -5.72 -14.58 1.78
N TYR A 352 -5.96 -15.17 0.61
CA TYR A 352 -5.90 -16.62 0.42
C TYR A 352 -4.58 -17.08 -0.22
N GLY A 353 -4.29 -18.38 -0.07
CA GLY A 353 -3.17 -19.07 -0.70
C GLY A 353 -1.90 -19.13 0.16
N ASP A 354 -1.09 -20.18 -0.03
CA ASP A 354 0.11 -20.51 0.75
C ASP A 354 1.42 -20.34 -0.04
N TRP A 355 1.36 -19.72 -1.22
CA TRP A 355 2.53 -19.51 -2.09
C TRP A 355 3.56 -18.56 -1.47
N ALA A 356 4.84 -18.70 -1.80
CA ALA A 356 5.85 -17.75 -1.33
C ALA A 356 5.49 -16.30 -1.73
N ARG A 357 5.78 -15.33 -0.86
CA ARG A 357 5.43 -13.92 -1.07
C ARG A 357 6.55 -13.16 -1.75
N GLY A 358 6.19 -12.08 -2.42
CA GLY A 358 7.13 -11.24 -3.12
C GLY A 358 6.44 -10.04 -3.76
N ALA A 359 7.21 -9.30 -4.54
CA ALA A 359 6.74 -8.10 -5.21
C ALA A 359 7.33 -7.99 -6.60
N ARG A 360 6.56 -7.40 -7.52
CA ARG A 360 7.07 -7.04 -8.83
C ARG A 360 7.85 -5.75 -8.76
N ILE A 361 9.02 -5.75 -9.38
CA ILE A 361 9.91 -4.61 -9.51
C ILE A 361 9.91 -4.13 -10.95
N LEU A 362 9.93 -2.81 -11.14
CA LEU A 362 10.17 -2.15 -12.41
C LEU A 362 11.46 -1.34 -12.34
N GLU A 363 12.26 -1.40 -13.39
CA GLU A 363 13.45 -0.56 -13.56
C GLU A 363 13.34 0.19 -14.89
N ILE A 364 13.31 1.51 -14.80
CA ILE A 364 13.22 2.41 -15.95
C ILE A 364 14.58 3.07 -16.16
N THR A 365 15.16 2.85 -17.34
CA THR A 365 16.38 3.53 -17.78
C THR A 365 16.02 4.58 -18.83
N GLN A 366 16.59 5.78 -18.74
CA GLN A 366 16.25 6.88 -19.65
C GLN A 366 17.01 6.83 -20.99
N LYS A 367 18.30 6.47 -20.98
CA LYS A 367 19.19 6.55 -22.16
C LYS A 367 20.15 5.33 -22.23
N PRO A 368 20.00 4.42 -23.21
CA PRO A 368 18.81 4.25 -24.05
C PRO A 368 17.58 3.95 -23.19
N PHE A 369 16.40 4.30 -23.68
CA PHE A 369 15.17 4.03 -22.94
C PHE A 369 14.98 2.51 -22.80
N SER A 370 14.67 2.02 -21.60
CA SER A 370 14.25 0.63 -21.39
C SER A 370 13.39 0.51 -20.15
N VAL A 371 12.41 -0.39 -20.18
CA VAL A 371 11.66 -0.81 -19.00
C VAL A 371 11.90 -2.30 -18.79
N LYS A 372 12.46 -2.64 -17.63
CA LYS A 372 12.66 -4.04 -17.20
C LYS A 372 11.75 -4.33 -16.02
N SER A 373 11.38 -5.60 -15.88
CA SER A 373 10.64 -6.07 -14.71
C SER A 373 11.12 -7.44 -14.26
N TRP A 374 10.99 -7.72 -12.96
CA TRP A 374 11.23 -9.01 -12.32
C TRP A 374 10.38 -9.14 -11.06
N ILE A 375 10.37 -10.34 -10.47
CA ILE A 375 9.82 -10.56 -9.12
C ILE A 375 10.98 -10.68 -8.13
N ARG A 376 10.90 -9.92 -7.03
CA ARG A 376 11.73 -10.07 -5.83
C ARG A 376 10.94 -10.86 -4.79
N MET A 377 11.48 -11.99 -4.37
CA MET A 377 10.88 -12.87 -3.37
C MET A 377 11.30 -12.51 -1.95
N GLU A 378 10.50 -12.91 -0.97
CA GLU A 378 10.78 -12.75 0.47
C GLU A 378 12.02 -13.53 0.96
N ASP A 379 12.48 -14.51 0.19
CA ASP A 379 13.70 -15.29 0.43
C ASP A 379 14.93 -14.74 -0.34
N ASN A 380 14.82 -13.49 -0.84
CA ASN A 380 15.81 -12.78 -1.65
C ASN A 380 16.03 -13.35 -3.06
N VAL A 381 15.28 -14.37 -3.49
CA VAL A 381 15.39 -14.89 -4.86
C VAL A 381 14.79 -13.91 -5.87
N VAL A 382 15.40 -13.82 -7.06
CA VAL A 382 14.86 -13.05 -8.19
C VAL A 382 14.58 -13.94 -9.37
N HIS A 383 13.35 -13.88 -9.89
CA HIS A 383 12.92 -14.62 -11.07
C HIS A 383 12.03 -13.78 -12.01
N SER A 384 11.51 -14.40 -13.07
CA SER A 384 10.58 -13.79 -14.04
C SER A 384 11.07 -12.47 -14.65
N ARG A 385 12.38 -12.37 -14.96
CA ARG A 385 12.97 -11.20 -15.61
C ARG A 385 12.43 -11.04 -17.02
N VAL A 386 12.03 -9.81 -17.39
CA VAL A 386 11.54 -9.46 -18.73
C VAL A 386 11.87 -8.02 -19.09
N VAL A 387 12.10 -7.76 -20.38
CA VAL A 387 12.20 -6.41 -20.95
C VAL A 387 10.86 -6.08 -21.60
N LEU A 388 10.16 -5.08 -21.07
CA LEU A 388 8.79 -4.72 -21.48
C LEU A 388 8.76 -3.74 -22.66
N SER A 389 9.85 -3.01 -22.84
CA SER A 389 10.04 -2.12 -23.99
C SER A 389 11.54 -2.02 -24.31
N PRO A 390 12.01 -2.62 -25.42
CA PRO A 390 13.34 -2.36 -25.94
C PRO A 390 13.44 -0.98 -26.60
#